data_AF-B4Q2W8-F1
#
_entry.id   AF-B4Q2W8-F1
#
_cell.length_a   1.000
_cell.length_b   1.000
_cell.length_c   1.000
_cell.angle_alpha   90.00
_cell.angle_beta   90.00
_cell.angle_gamma   90.00
#
_symmetry.space_group_name_H-M   'P 1'
#
loop_
_entity.id
_entity.type
_entity.pdbx_description
1 polymer ?
#
loop_
_entity_poly.entity_id
_entity_poly.type
_entity_poly.pdbx_seq_one_letter_code
_entity_poly.pdbx_strand_id
1 'polypeptide(L)'
;MPHACCKGATSRVYWWVVGAIRWLLGNGFELQQPTSQAPFRCWLLGILLLLTITTSWPTGTFAAPRRARGLHLILPHRNHHHRQLHHHQHTRSIETTIVTLKTNQTEGRDTCTAIKMTPNIAHLQVAHEVAKNTREAVLCLTKEWLKDLGQNLSQDIKAYSKHTLAVRHPLDEEVKNVKFQDELGDFVYEGKVGTLEEEMPAIIESLMVLEHLYETIEFNHKSWNCFFNNFVHFFHHNMHEALKVAGLNDACNPRNSAYNKAYIWPEFGAAVETIKVLTIIEHKYEQLIKQNL
;
A
#
# COMPACT_ATOMS: atom_id res chain seq x y z
N MET A 1 13.83 -6.46 27.84
CA MET A 1 12.58 -7.25 27.93
C MET A 1 11.75 -6.96 26.69
N PRO A 2 11.69 -7.85 25.68
CA PRO A 2 10.98 -7.59 24.43
C PRO A 2 9.68 -8.42 24.37
N HIS A 3 8.54 -7.74 24.28
CA HIS A 3 7.29 -8.38 23.88
C HIS A 3 6.50 -7.50 22.91
N ALA A 4 6.02 -8.17 21.86
CA ALA A 4 4.92 -7.79 20.97
C ALA A 4 5.18 -6.73 19.89
N CYS A 5 5.93 -7.11 18.85
CA CYS A 5 5.63 -6.70 17.47
C CYS A 5 5.82 -7.96 16.59
N CYS A 6 5.01 -8.13 15.53
CA CYS A 6 4.95 -9.31 14.66
C CYS A 6 4.03 -10.46 15.12
N LYS A 7 2.72 -10.21 15.22
CA LYS A 7 1.68 -11.23 15.02
C LYS A 7 0.59 -10.65 14.12
N GLY A 8 0.82 -10.64 12.81
CA GLY A 8 -0.13 -10.14 11.82
C GLY A 8 0.22 -10.51 10.39
N ALA A 9 1.52 -10.53 10.05
CA ALA A 9 1.99 -10.82 8.69
C ALA A 9 2.19 -12.33 8.37
N THR A 10 1.55 -13.25 9.10
CA THR A 10 1.67 -14.71 8.84
C THR A 10 0.35 -15.40 8.48
N SER A 11 -0.71 -14.67 8.12
CA SER A 11 -2.00 -15.29 7.76
C SER A 11 -2.14 -15.69 6.28
N ARG A 12 -1.13 -15.44 5.42
CA ARG A 12 -1.06 -16.03 4.04
C ARG A 12 0.06 -17.05 3.85
N VAL A 13 0.81 -17.43 4.89
CA VAL A 13 1.67 -18.65 4.88
C VAL A 13 0.80 -19.91 5.10
N TYR A 14 -0.39 -19.75 5.67
CA TYR A 14 -1.36 -20.85 5.84
C TYR A 14 -1.91 -21.39 4.51
N TRP A 15 -1.92 -20.59 3.44
CA TRP A 15 -2.38 -21.05 2.12
C TRP A 15 -1.33 -21.90 1.38
N TRP A 16 -0.04 -21.67 1.64
CA TRP A 16 1.03 -22.51 1.09
C TRP A 16 1.07 -23.90 1.75
N VAL A 17 0.80 -24.00 3.06
CA VAL A 17 0.75 -25.29 3.77
C VAL A 17 -0.51 -26.10 3.42
N VAL A 18 -1.67 -25.45 3.23
CA VAL A 18 -2.91 -26.15 2.84
C VAL A 18 -2.89 -26.57 1.36
N GLY A 19 -2.24 -25.79 0.48
CA GLY A 19 -2.01 -26.18 -0.92
C GLY A 19 -1.12 -27.41 -1.08
N ALA A 20 -0.04 -27.49 -0.29
CA ALA A 20 0.88 -28.64 -0.31
C ALA A 20 0.23 -29.92 0.25
N ILE A 21 -0.65 -29.82 1.26
CA ILE A 21 -1.38 -30.96 1.82
C ILE A 21 -2.48 -31.45 0.86
N ARG A 22 -3.10 -30.55 0.07
CA ARG A 22 -4.10 -30.92 -0.95
C ARG A 22 -3.47 -31.60 -2.17
N TRP A 23 -2.20 -31.31 -2.47
CA TRP A 23 -1.44 -32.00 -3.51
C TRP A 23 -0.95 -33.38 -3.05
N LEU A 24 -0.59 -33.54 -1.77
CA LEU A 24 -0.14 -34.82 -1.20
C LEU A 24 -1.27 -35.81 -0.89
N LEU A 25 -2.53 -35.37 -0.80
CA LEU A 25 -3.70 -36.24 -0.59
C LEU A 25 -4.49 -36.52 -1.89
N GLY A 26 -3.98 -36.09 -3.04
CA GLY A 26 -4.68 -36.12 -4.32
C GLY A 26 -4.49 -37.38 -5.17
N ASN A 27 -3.84 -38.44 -4.67
CA ASN A 27 -3.67 -39.69 -5.43
C ASN A 27 -3.87 -40.92 -4.54
N GLY A 28 -5.02 -41.57 -4.71
CA GLY A 28 -5.25 -42.96 -4.29
C GLY A 28 -6.10 -43.12 -3.04
N PHE A 29 -7.42 -43.20 -3.22
CA PHE A 29 -8.19 -44.30 -2.65
C PHE A 29 -9.59 -44.36 -3.30
N GLU A 30 -9.75 -45.34 -4.16
CA GLU A 30 -11.03 -45.89 -4.59
C GLU A 30 -11.65 -46.64 -3.39
N LEU A 31 -12.93 -46.43 -3.07
CA LEU A 31 -13.90 -47.45 -2.60
C LEU A 31 -15.23 -46.83 -2.11
N GLN A 32 -16.30 -47.20 -2.84
CA GLN A 32 -17.62 -47.63 -2.37
C GLN A 32 -18.59 -46.64 -1.67
N GLN A 33 -19.68 -46.32 -2.37
CA GLN A 33 -21.02 -46.18 -1.77
C GLN A 33 -21.46 -47.54 -1.16
N PRO A 34 -22.38 -47.63 -0.14
CA PRO A 34 -23.65 -46.88 -0.12
C PRO A 34 -24.33 -46.59 1.25
N THR A 35 -25.52 -45.99 1.12
CA THR A 35 -26.72 -45.93 1.98
C THR A 35 -26.85 -45.01 3.20
N SER A 36 -27.94 -44.25 3.09
CA SER A 36 -28.78 -43.53 4.05
C SER A 36 -28.84 -44.06 5.49
N GLN A 37 -28.75 -43.16 6.48
CA GLN A 37 -29.66 -43.08 7.64
C GLN A 37 -29.44 -41.81 8.53
N ALA A 38 -30.56 -41.10 8.74
CA ALA A 38 -30.98 -40.31 9.92
C ALA A 38 -30.39 -38.90 10.25
N PRO A 39 -31.25 -37.86 10.41
CA PRO A 39 -30.91 -36.44 10.60
C PRO A 39 -30.80 -35.97 12.07
N PHE A 40 -30.39 -36.83 13.02
CA PHE A 40 -30.44 -36.51 14.45
C PHE A 40 -29.12 -36.00 15.07
N ARG A 41 -28.04 -35.84 14.29
CA ARG A 41 -26.73 -35.41 14.81
C ARG A 41 -26.40 -33.92 14.59
N CYS A 42 -27.21 -33.18 13.84
CA CYS A 42 -26.96 -31.75 13.57
C CYS A 42 -27.51 -30.81 14.67
N TRP A 43 -28.42 -31.27 15.53
CA TRP A 43 -29.01 -30.43 16.57
C TRP A 43 -28.13 -30.28 17.83
N LEU A 44 -27.38 -31.32 18.18
CA LEU A 44 -26.50 -31.31 19.37
C LEU A 44 -25.31 -30.35 19.24
N LEU A 45 -24.82 -30.12 18.02
CA LEU A 45 -23.75 -29.16 17.75
C LEU A 45 -24.21 -27.70 17.84
N GLY A 46 -25.47 -27.41 17.50
CA GLY A 46 -26.04 -26.05 17.59
C GLY A 46 -26.24 -25.58 19.03
N ILE A 47 -26.64 -26.48 19.95
CA ILE A 47 -26.86 -26.15 21.36
C ILE A 47 -25.53 -25.92 22.10
N LEU A 48 -24.47 -26.65 21.75
CA LEU A 48 -23.14 -26.46 22.35
C LEU A 48 -22.49 -25.13 21.96
N LEU A 49 -22.83 -24.59 20.79
CA LEU A 49 -22.30 -23.32 20.29
C LEU A 49 -23.01 -22.09 20.90
N LEU A 50 -24.26 -22.26 21.37
CA LEU A 50 -25.01 -21.20 22.07
C LEU A 50 -24.59 -21.06 23.55
N LEU A 51 -24.15 -22.15 24.19
CA LEU A 51 -23.68 -22.13 25.59
C LEU A 51 -22.28 -21.54 25.78
N THR A 52 -21.46 -21.44 24.72
CA THR A 52 -20.12 -20.83 24.77
C THR A 52 -20.13 -19.32 24.56
N ILE A 53 -21.23 -18.74 24.06
CA ILE A 53 -21.37 -17.29 23.83
C ILE A 53 -21.81 -16.54 25.10
N THR A 54 -22.39 -17.22 26.11
CA THR A 54 -22.92 -16.56 27.31
C THR A 54 -21.96 -16.51 28.51
N THR A 55 -20.75 -17.08 28.41
CA THR A 55 -19.80 -17.15 29.54
C THR A 55 -18.49 -16.36 29.35
N SER A 56 -18.34 -15.60 28.26
CA SER A 56 -17.13 -14.80 27.98
C SER A 56 -17.38 -13.28 27.94
N TRP A 57 -18.20 -12.76 28.86
CA TRP A 57 -18.25 -11.32 29.15
C TRP A 57 -17.42 -11.01 30.41
N PRO A 58 -16.33 -10.23 30.30
CA PRO A 58 -15.67 -9.68 31.46
C PRO A 58 -16.55 -8.64 32.14
N THR A 59 -16.51 -8.71 33.46
CA THR A 59 -17.04 -7.79 34.47
C THR A 59 -16.90 -6.30 34.17
N GLY A 60 -17.99 -5.56 34.45
CA GLY A 60 -17.93 -4.27 35.11
C GLY A 60 -17.66 -3.04 34.24
N THR A 61 -18.72 -2.41 33.72
CA THR A 61 -19.04 -0.98 33.90
C THR A 61 -20.30 -0.65 33.09
N PHE A 62 -21.46 -0.63 33.75
CA PHE A 62 -22.62 0.11 33.25
C PHE A 62 -22.36 1.59 33.47
N ALA A 63 -22.00 2.32 32.42
CA ALA A 63 -22.19 3.75 32.34
C ALA A 63 -23.06 4.04 31.13
N ALA A 64 -24.37 3.85 31.28
CA ALA A 64 -25.37 4.43 30.38
C ALA A 64 -25.66 5.89 30.78
N PRO A 65 -26.15 6.72 29.85
CA PRO A 65 -25.79 8.14 29.79
C PRO A 65 -26.89 9.13 30.22
N ARG A 66 -26.48 10.40 30.40
CA ARG A 66 -27.23 11.67 30.35
C ARG A 66 -28.32 11.96 31.41
N ARG A 67 -28.04 13.00 32.21
CA ARG A 67 -29.01 14.09 32.44
C ARG A 67 -28.33 15.45 32.27
N ALA A 68 -28.72 16.14 31.21
CA ALA A 68 -28.51 17.56 31.02
C ALA A 68 -29.48 18.36 31.91
N ARG A 69 -28.99 19.35 32.66
CA ARG A 69 -29.76 20.52 33.11
C ARG A 69 -28.79 21.68 33.33
N GLY A 70 -28.97 22.75 32.57
CA GLY A 70 -28.18 23.97 32.75
C GLY A 70 -28.15 24.89 31.52
N LEU A 71 -29.28 25.02 30.81
CA LEU A 71 -29.52 26.16 29.94
C LEU A 71 -29.48 27.44 30.80
N HIS A 72 -28.57 28.36 30.50
CA HIS A 72 -28.89 29.77 30.61
C HIS A 72 -28.46 30.47 29.32
N LEU A 73 -29.46 30.74 28.50
CA LEU A 73 -29.43 31.59 27.31
C LEU A 73 -29.98 32.94 27.74
N ILE A 74 -29.14 33.98 27.84
CA ILE A 74 -29.55 35.40 27.68
C ILE A 74 -28.37 36.17 27.05
N LEU A 75 -28.35 36.19 25.71
CA LEU A 75 -28.45 37.35 24.77
C LEU A 75 -27.62 38.66 25.02
N PRO A 76 -27.45 39.49 23.96
CA PRO A 76 -26.17 40.06 23.55
C PRO A 76 -26.01 41.53 23.95
N HIS A 77 -24.77 42.02 24.01
CA HIS A 77 -24.51 43.44 23.80
C HIS A 77 -23.61 43.66 22.58
N ARG A 78 -24.21 44.40 21.64
CA ARG A 78 -23.70 44.89 20.38
C ARG A 78 -22.72 46.03 20.62
N ASN A 79 -21.78 46.14 19.68
CA ASN A 79 -20.93 47.28 19.34
C ASN A 79 -19.78 47.58 20.30
N HIS A 80 -18.54 47.35 19.82
CA HIS A 80 -17.65 48.45 19.47
C HIS A 80 -16.41 47.94 18.72
N HIS A 81 -16.15 48.61 17.59
CA HIS A 81 -14.91 48.65 16.80
C HIS A 81 -14.52 47.42 15.97
N HIS A 82 -14.78 47.58 14.68
CA HIS A 82 -13.94 47.11 13.58
C HIS A 82 -12.45 47.20 13.93
N ARG A 83 -11.89 46.07 14.38
CA ARG A 83 -10.51 45.73 14.10
C ARG A 83 -10.58 44.50 13.22
N GLN A 84 -10.78 44.76 11.92
CA GLN A 84 -10.40 43.81 10.88
C GLN A 84 -8.90 43.56 11.05
N LEU A 85 -8.56 42.64 11.94
CA LEU A 85 -7.40 41.79 11.72
C LEU A 85 -7.75 41.02 10.46
N HIS A 86 -7.41 41.63 9.33
CA HIS A 86 -7.09 40.89 8.13
C HIS A 86 -6.06 39.87 8.57
N HIS A 87 -6.52 38.66 8.89
CA HIS A 87 -5.70 37.48 8.75
C HIS A 87 -5.38 37.41 7.26
N HIS A 88 -4.34 38.14 6.87
CA HIS A 88 -3.40 37.64 5.90
C HIS A 88 -2.91 36.31 6.47
N GLN A 89 -3.70 35.25 6.26
CA GLN A 89 -3.09 33.98 5.96
C GLN A 89 -2.27 34.28 4.72
N HIS A 90 -1.03 34.71 4.94
CA HIS A 90 0.02 34.46 3.99
C HIS A 90 -0.13 32.99 3.68
N THR A 91 -0.63 32.70 2.49
CA THR A 91 -0.32 31.48 1.78
C THR A 91 1.20 31.39 1.88
N ARG A 92 1.71 30.73 2.94
CA ARG A 92 3.12 30.39 3.06
C ARG A 92 3.38 29.69 1.75
N SER A 93 4.19 30.30 0.88
CA SER A 93 4.66 29.60 -0.31
C SER A 93 5.18 28.27 0.19
N ILE A 94 4.57 27.18 -0.25
CA ILE A 94 5.03 25.85 0.09
C ILE A 94 6.48 25.82 -0.37
N GLU A 95 7.42 25.81 0.58
CA GLU A 95 8.84 25.87 0.28
C GLU A 95 9.18 24.56 -0.44
N THR A 96 9.33 24.61 -1.75
CA THR A 96 9.70 23.44 -2.54
C THR A 96 11.22 23.41 -2.61
N THR A 97 11.83 22.58 -1.79
CA THR A 97 13.27 22.31 -1.87
C THR A 97 13.47 21.03 -2.66
N ILE A 98 13.52 21.17 -3.98
CA ILE A 98 13.79 20.04 -4.89
C ILE A 98 15.27 19.70 -4.82
N VAL A 99 15.57 18.46 -4.41
CA VAL A 99 16.94 17.94 -4.37
C VAL A 99 17.07 16.73 -5.28
N THR A 100 18.26 16.54 -5.84
CA THR A 100 18.59 15.34 -6.62
C THR A 100 18.53 14.10 -5.75
N LEU A 101 17.82 13.09 -6.23
CA LEU A 101 17.85 11.75 -5.66
C LEU A 101 19.05 11.03 -6.27
N LYS A 102 20.04 10.66 -5.45
CA LYS A 102 21.21 9.93 -5.92
C LYS A 102 20.80 8.50 -6.22
N THR A 103 20.66 8.19 -7.50
CA THR A 103 20.47 6.82 -7.96
C THR A 103 21.81 6.17 -8.28
N ASN A 104 21.97 4.90 -7.95
CA ASN A 104 23.17 4.14 -8.26
C ASN A 104 23.26 3.94 -9.78
N GLN A 105 24.28 4.54 -10.40
CA GLN A 105 24.59 4.37 -11.81
C GLN A 105 25.82 3.46 -11.95
N THR A 106 25.71 2.45 -12.82
CA THR A 106 26.84 1.57 -13.15
C THR A 106 27.54 2.08 -14.40
N GLU A 107 28.86 2.28 -14.33
CA GLU A 107 29.65 2.70 -15.49
C GLU A 107 29.52 1.69 -16.65
N GLY A 108 29.37 2.18 -17.87
CA GLY A 108 29.24 1.35 -19.07
C GLY A 108 27.86 0.70 -19.28
N ARG A 109 26.87 0.98 -18.42
CA ARG A 109 25.51 0.47 -18.54
C ARG A 109 24.57 1.51 -19.16
N ASP A 110 23.72 1.08 -20.08
CA ASP A 110 22.74 1.93 -20.74
C ASP A 110 21.59 2.38 -19.81
N THR A 111 20.97 3.51 -20.17
CA THR A 111 19.74 3.96 -19.50
C THR A 111 18.56 3.04 -19.81
N CYS A 112 17.58 2.96 -18.92
CA CYS A 112 16.40 2.11 -19.09
C CYS A 112 15.62 2.35 -20.39
N THR A 113 15.61 3.59 -20.91
CA THR A 113 14.95 3.92 -22.18
C THR A 113 15.77 3.57 -23.42
N ALA A 114 17.07 3.29 -23.26
CA ALA A 114 17.99 3.00 -24.37
C ALA A 114 18.29 1.51 -24.52
N ILE A 115 18.05 0.70 -23.49
CA ILE A 115 18.29 -0.74 -23.55
C ILE A 115 17.26 -1.42 -24.46
N LYS A 116 17.76 -2.29 -25.34
CA LYS A 116 16.88 -3.12 -26.17
C LYS A 116 16.32 -4.26 -25.33
N MET A 117 14.99 -4.31 -25.22
CA MET A 117 14.27 -5.35 -24.50
C MET A 117 13.76 -6.43 -25.47
N THR A 118 13.66 -7.66 -24.97
CA THR A 118 12.99 -8.78 -25.66
C THR A 118 11.92 -9.33 -24.72
N PRO A 119 10.71 -8.76 -24.74
CA PRO A 119 9.72 -9.07 -23.71
C PRO A 119 9.35 -10.55 -23.65
N ASN A 120 9.33 -11.10 -22.44
CA ASN A 120 8.93 -12.46 -22.15
C ASN A 120 7.54 -12.46 -21.48
N ILE A 121 6.51 -12.58 -22.32
CA ILE A 121 5.09 -12.56 -21.93
C ILE A 121 4.78 -13.66 -20.90
N ALA A 122 5.52 -14.77 -20.89
CA ALA A 122 5.29 -15.87 -19.95
C ALA A 122 5.48 -15.46 -18.47
N HIS A 123 6.24 -14.40 -18.21
CA HIS A 123 6.43 -13.88 -16.85
C HIS A 123 5.42 -12.81 -16.45
N LEU A 124 4.58 -12.34 -17.37
CA LEU A 124 3.70 -11.19 -17.14
C LEU A 124 2.66 -11.47 -16.04
N GLN A 125 2.10 -12.68 -16.01
CA GLN A 125 1.17 -13.11 -14.95
C GLN A 125 1.83 -13.13 -13.57
N VAL A 126 3.07 -13.63 -13.48
CA VAL A 126 3.82 -13.68 -12.23
C VAL A 126 4.14 -12.27 -11.75
N ALA A 127 4.61 -11.40 -12.65
CA ALA A 127 4.90 -10.00 -12.33
C ALA A 127 3.65 -9.24 -11.85
N HIS A 128 2.49 -9.48 -12.49
CA HIS A 128 1.21 -8.94 -12.06
C HIS A 128 0.84 -9.39 -10.64
N GLU A 129 0.94 -10.69 -10.35
CA GLU A 129 0.63 -11.23 -9.02
C GLU A 129 1.56 -10.66 -7.94
N VAL A 130 2.86 -10.52 -8.24
CA VAL A 130 3.84 -9.93 -7.32
C VAL A 130 3.52 -8.45 -7.08
N ALA A 131 3.23 -7.66 -8.12
CA ALA A 131 2.86 -6.26 -7.98
C ALA A 131 1.59 -6.07 -7.16
N LYS A 132 0.55 -6.85 -7.44
CA LYS A 132 -0.72 -6.83 -6.71
C LYS A 132 -0.54 -7.15 -5.23
N ASN A 133 0.13 -8.28 -4.92
CA ASN A 133 0.38 -8.68 -3.54
C ASN A 133 1.25 -7.65 -2.80
N THR A 134 2.20 -7.04 -3.50
CA THR A 134 3.06 -6.00 -2.95
C THR A 134 2.26 -4.74 -2.62
N ARG A 135 1.39 -4.28 -3.52
CA ARG A 135 0.51 -3.13 -3.27
C ARG A 135 -0.36 -3.37 -2.04
N GLU A 136 -0.99 -4.55 -1.96
CA GLU A 136 -1.81 -4.94 -0.80
C GLU A 136 -0.99 -4.89 0.49
N ALA A 137 0.23 -5.44 0.48
CA ALA A 137 1.12 -5.47 1.64
C ALA A 137 1.59 -4.07 2.07
N VAL A 138 2.01 -3.24 1.12
CA VAL A 138 2.44 -1.85 1.35
C VAL A 138 1.30 -1.02 1.93
N LEU A 139 0.10 -1.11 1.35
CA LEU A 139 -1.08 -0.41 1.86
C LEU A 139 -1.43 -0.87 3.28
N CYS A 140 -1.35 -2.17 3.55
CA CYS A 140 -1.59 -2.74 4.86
C CYS A 140 -0.58 -2.20 5.90
N LEU A 141 0.72 -2.31 5.63
CA LEU A 141 1.77 -1.83 6.52
C LEU A 141 1.69 -0.32 6.77
N THR A 142 1.33 0.46 5.75
CA THR A 142 1.11 1.90 5.90
C THR A 142 -0.07 2.18 6.85
N LYS A 143 -1.19 1.46 6.70
CA LYS A 143 -2.34 1.59 7.60
C LYS A 143 -1.99 1.17 9.03
N GLU A 144 -1.21 0.10 9.21
CA GLU A 144 -0.74 -0.35 10.52
C GLU A 144 0.17 0.68 11.19
N TRP A 145 1.13 1.23 10.43
CA TRP A 145 2.01 2.29 10.90
C TRP A 145 1.24 3.54 11.34
N LEU A 146 0.30 4.02 10.52
CA LEU A 146 -0.54 5.17 10.89
C LEU A 146 -1.38 4.88 12.13
N LYS A 147 -1.91 3.66 12.28
CA LYS A 147 -2.66 3.26 13.46
C LYS A 147 -1.80 3.26 14.73
N ASP A 148 -0.53 2.85 14.65
CA ASP A 148 0.43 2.94 15.78
C ASP A 148 0.68 4.39 16.20
N LEU A 149 0.55 5.34 15.27
CA LEU A 149 0.62 6.78 15.53
C LEU A 149 -0.73 7.41 15.95
N GLY A 150 -1.81 6.62 16.02
CA GLY A 150 -3.16 7.12 16.31
C GLY A 150 -3.79 7.90 15.15
N GLN A 151 -3.32 7.68 13.92
CA GLN A 151 -3.74 8.38 12.71
C GLN A 151 -4.51 7.46 11.75
N ASN A 152 -5.03 8.03 10.66
CA ASN A 152 -5.86 7.33 9.68
C ASN A 152 -5.54 7.78 8.26
N LEU A 153 -5.27 6.81 7.39
CA LEU A 153 -4.89 7.05 6.00
C LEU A 153 -5.81 8.02 5.25
N SER A 154 -7.13 7.89 5.34
CA SER A 154 -8.08 8.79 4.65
C SER A 154 -7.96 10.23 5.15
N GLN A 155 -7.85 10.39 6.47
CA GLN A 155 -7.72 11.71 7.10
C GLN A 155 -6.39 12.36 6.73
N ASP A 156 -5.31 11.60 6.74
CA ASP A 156 -3.97 12.10 6.44
C ASP A 156 -3.83 12.45 4.95
N ILE A 157 -4.38 11.64 4.03
CA ILE A 157 -4.42 11.99 2.60
C ILE A 157 -5.12 13.34 2.39
N LYS A 158 -6.24 13.58 3.08
CA LYS A 158 -6.96 14.85 3.00
C LYS A 158 -6.17 16.00 3.61
N ALA A 159 -5.56 15.79 4.78
CA ALA A 159 -4.76 16.78 5.47
C ALA A 159 -3.55 17.23 4.64
N TYR A 160 -2.89 16.30 3.95
CA TYR A 160 -1.72 16.57 3.14
C TYR A 160 -2.00 16.75 1.65
N SER A 161 -3.26 16.82 1.22
CA SER A 161 -3.66 16.95 -0.19
C SER A 161 -3.08 18.16 -0.94
N LYS A 162 -2.67 19.21 -0.22
CA LYS A 162 -2.04 20.41 -0.78
C LYS A 162 -0.51 20.34 -0.80
N HIS A 163 0.08 19.32 -0.21
CA HIS A 163 1.51 19.09 -0.18
C HIS A 163 1.87 18.02 -1.21
N THR A 164 3.06 18.12 -1.80
CA THR A 164 3.56 17.09 -2.72
C THR A 164 5.02 16.77 -2.40
N LEU A 165 5.31 15.47 -2.31
CA LEU A 165 6.69 14.98 -2.25
C LEU A 165 7.39 15.17 -3.60
N ALA A 166 6.64 15.36 -4.68
CA ALA A 166 7.12 15.68 -6.02
C ALA A 166 8.31 14.81 -6.46
N VAL A 167 8.16 13.48 -6.28
CA VAL A 167 9.16 12.51 -6.72
C VAL A 167 9.12 12.43 -8.24
N ARG A 168 10.27 12.61 -8.88
CA ARG A 168 10.38 12.49 -10.34
C ARG A 168 10.73 11.06 -10.72
N HIS A 169 9.83 10.38 -11.41
CA HIS A 169 10.05 9.07 -11.99
C HIS A 169 9.20 8.95 -13.27
N PRO A 170 9.41 7.95 -14.13
CA PRO A 170 8.72 7.87 -15.43
C PRO A 170 7.18 7.78 -15.37
N LEU A 171 6.63 7.43 -14.21
CA LEU A 171 5.19 7.30 -13.96
C LEU A 171 4.59 8.50 -13.18
N ASP A 172 5.31 9.62 -13.08
CA ASP A 172 4.93 10.77 -12.25
C ASP A 172 3.65 11.46 -12.74
N GLU A 173 3.44 11.54 -14.06
CA GLU A 173 2.21 12.06 -14.65
C GLU A 173 1.01 11.14 -14.36
N GLU A 174 1.18 9.82 -14.42
CA GLU A 174 0.14 8.86 -14.03
C GLU A 174 -0.21 8.94 -12.54
N VAL A 175 0.79 9.15 -11.67
CA VAL A 175 0.60 9.28 -10.21
C VAL A 175 -0.39 10.39 -9.85
N LYS A 176 -0.42 11.48 -10.63
CA LYS A 176 -1.38 12.59 -10.44
C LYS A 176 -2.83 12.17 -10.67
N ASN A 177 -3.05 11.12 -11.45
CA ASN A 177 -4.38 10.60 -11.79
C ASN A 177 -4.86 9.50 -10.83
N VAL A 178 -3.99 8.98 -9.96
CA VAL A 178 -4.37 7.99 -8.94
C VAL A 178 -5.16 8.66 -7.83
N LYS A 179 -6.36 8.13 -7.56
CA LYS A 179 -7.27 8.67 -6.54
C LYS A 179 -7.49 7.68 -5.41
N PHE A 180 -7.48 8.19 -4.19
CA PHE A 180 -7.94 7.43 -3.03
C PHE A 180 -9.47 7.44 -3.00
N GLN A 181 -10.09 6.26 -2.94
CA GLN A 181 -11.51 6.08 -2.77
C GLN A 181 -11.80 5.67 -1.32
N ASP A 182 -12.42 6.56 -0.56
CA ASP A 182 -12.68 6.37 0.87
C ASP A 182 -13.55 5.14 1.13
N GLU A 183 -14.51 4.85 0.24
CA GLU A 183 -15.45 3.74 0.36
C GLU A 183 -14.75 2.38 0.24
N LEU A 184 -13.74 2.29 -0.63
CA LEU A 184 -12.92 1.10 -0.81
C LEU A 184 -11.75 1.07 0.18
N GLY A 185 -11.39 2.23 0.73
CA GLY A 185 -10.15 2.42 1.48
C GLY A 185 -8.92 2.09 0.65
N ASP A 186 -8.97 2.38 -0.65
CA ASP A 186 -7.96 1.95 -1.63
C ASP A 186 -7.68 3.02 -2.70
N PHE A 187 -6.57 2.87 -3.42
CA PHE A 187 -6.14 3.72 -4.52
C PHE A 187 -6.55 3.09 -5.84
N VAL A 188 -7.19 3.89 -6.69
CA VAL A 188 -7.70 3.47 -8.00
C VAL A 188 -7.06 4.31 -9.09
N TYR A 189 -6.72 3.64 -10.19
CA TYR A 189 -6.15 4.24 -11.38
C TYR A 189 -6.85 3.69 -12.62
N GLU A 190 -7.22 4.57 -13.52
CA GLU A 190 -7.71 4.22 -14.86
C GLU A 190 -6.93 5.06 -15.86
N GLY A 191 -6.01 4.43 -16.58
CA GLY A 191 -5.24 5.11 -17.60
C GLY A 191 -4.90 4.19 -18.76
N LYS A 192 -4.43 4.82 -19.84
CA LYS A 192 -4.02 4.11 -21.04
C LYS A 192 -2.71 3.36 -20.77
N VAL A 193 -2.56 2.23 -21.46
CA VAL A 193 -1.39 1.35 -21.36
C VAL A 193 -0.88 1.12 -22.78
N GLY A 194 0.39 1.43 -22.99
CA GLY A 194 1.12 1.25 -24.25
C GLY A 194 1.55 -0.19 -24.48
N THR A 195 2.60 -0.40 -25.27
CA THR A 195 3.15 -1.74 -25.51
C THR A 195 4.07 -2.20 -24.38
N LEU A 196 4.45 -3.48 -24.36
CA LEU A 196 5.42 -4.00 -23.39
C LEU A 196 6.75 -3.23 -23.43
N GLU A 197 7.24 -2.94 -24.63
CA GLU A 197 8.51 -2.21 -24.83
C GLU A 197 8.46 -0.77 -24.35
N GLU A 198 7.28 -0.15 -24.36
CA GLU A 198 7.08 1.22 -23.85
C GLU A 198 6.93 1.22 -22.33
N GLU A 199 6.22 0.24 -21.77
CA GLU A 199 5.83 0.22 -20.36
C GLU A 199 6.90 -0.35 -19.44
N MET A 200 7.62 -1.40 -19.86
CA MET A 200 8.60 -2.07 -19.01
C MET A 200 9.76 -1.16 -18.56
N PRO A 201 10.36 -0.30 -19.41
CA PRO A 201 11.36 0.68 -18.98
C PRO A 201 10.85 1.59 -17.86
N ALA A 202 9.61 2.10 -18.00
CA ALA A 202 9.02 3.02 -17.05
C ALA A 202 8.74 2.35 -15.69
N ILE A 203 8.27 1.10 -15.71
CA ILE A 203 8.04 0.28 -14.51
C ILE A 203 9.35 0.03 -13.77
N ILE A 204 10.37 -0.50 -14.46
CA ILE A 204 11.67 -0.84 -13.86
C ILE A 204 12.30 0.41 -13.25
N GLU A 205 12.39 1.49 -14.03
CA GLU A 205 13.01 2.74 -13.58
C GLU A 205 12.25 3.38 -12.40
N SER A 206 10.91 3.32 -12.38
CA SER A 206 10.13 3.83 -11.25
C SER A 206 10.37 3.04 -9.96
N LEU A 207 10.48 1.70 -10.05
CA LEU A 207 10.81 0.86 -8.89
C LEU A 207 12.20 1.19 -8.34
N MET A 208 13.19 1.40 -9.21
CA MET A 208 14.52 1.85 -8.81
C MET A 208 14.48 3.21 -8.12
N VAL A 209 13.71 4.17 -8.63
CA VAL A 209 13.58 5.49 -7.99
C VAL A 209 12.96 5.37 -6.59
N LEU A 210 11.94 4.53 -6.42
CA LEU A 210 11.33 4.32 -5.10
C LEU A 210 12.31 3.67 -4.11
N GLU A 211 13.09 2.69 -4.54
CA GLU A 211 14.14 2.08 -3.71
C GLU A 211 15.10 3.15 -3.16
N HIS A 212 15.68 3.97 -4.04
CA HIS A 212 16.63 5.01 -3.65
C HIS A 212 15.97 6.11 -2.81
N LEU A 213 14.67 6.37 -3.00
CA LEU A 213 13.91 7.30 -2.16
C LEU A 213 13.89 6.81 -0.70
N TYR A 214 13.69 5.50 -0.48
CA TYR A 214 13.70 4.90 0.86
C TYR A 214 15.09 4.79 1.47
N GLU A 215 16.15 4.71 0.66
CA GLU A 215 17.54 4.83 1.15
C GLU A 215 17.90 6.26 1.56
N THR A 216 17.24 7.26 0.97
CA THR A 216 17.56 8.68 1.16
C THR A 216 16.74 9.34 2.28
N ILE A 217 15.47 8.95 2.45
CA ILE A 217 14.61 9.52 3.49
C ILE A 217 15.06 9.04 4.86
N GLU A 218 15.09 9.95 5.83
CA GLU A 218 15.34 9.61 7.22
C GLU A 218 14.07 9.05 7.87
N PHE A 219 14.18 7.85 8.42
CA PHE A 219 13.12 7.20 9.19
C PHE A 219 13.53 7.09 10.65
N ASN A 220 12.60 7.33 11.58
CA ASN A 220 12.86 6.96 12.97
C ASN A 220 13.03 5.42 13.09
N HIS A 221 13.84 5.00 14.07
CA HIS A 221 14.22 3.59 14.23
C HIS A 221 13.03 2.62 14.31
N LYS A 222 11.95 3.00 15.01
CA LYS A 222 10.77 2.13 15.16
C LYS A 222 10.03 2.01 13.82
N SER A 223 9.77 3.12 13.15
CA SER A 223 9.07 3.15 11.87
C SER A 223 9.82 2.37 10.79
N TRP A 224 11.14 2.53 10.73
CA TRP A 224 11.98 1.78 9.81
C TRP A 224 11.90 0.27 10.04
N ASN A 225 12.27 -0.19 11.24
CA ASN A 225 12.42 -1.62 11.52
C ASN A 225 11.10 -2.38 11.58
N CYS A 226 10.00 -1.72 11.95
CA CYS A 226 8.70 -2.39 12.09
C CYS A 226 7.89 -2.37 10.78
N PHE A 227 8.07 -1.37 9.92
CA PHE A 227 7.18 -1.17 8.77
C PHE A 227 7.94 -1.01 7.46
N PHE A 228 8.80 0.02 7.35
CA PHE A 228 9.32 0.48 6.05
C PHE A 228 10.48 -0.34 5.49
N ASN A 229 11.27 -1.03 6.32
CA ASN A 229 12.36 -1.87 5.82
C ASN A 229 11.85 -3.01 4.91
N ASN A 230 10.59 -3.45 5.09
CA ASN A 230 9.97 -4.44 4.20
C ASN A 230 9.75 -3.91 2.78
N PHE A 231 9.62 -2.59 2.60
CA PHE A 231 9.34 -2.00 1.29
C PHE A 231 10.54 -2.18 0.35
N VAL A 232 11.76 -2.05 0.88
CA VAL A 232 12.99 -2.30 0.12
C VAL A 232 13.01 -3.71 -0.45
N HIS A 233 12.68 -4.71 0.37
CA HIS A 233 12.55 -6.11 -0.10
C HIS A 233 11.48 -6.26 -1.17
N PHE A 234 10.36 -5.54 -1.04
CA PHE A 234 9.32 -5.56 -2.05
C PHE A 234 9.78 -4.93 -3.38
N PHE A 235 10.53 -3.83 -3.34
CA PHE A 235 11.06 -3.21 -4.55
C PHE A 235 12.00 -4.14 -5.31
N HIS A 236 12.92 -4.81 -4.61
CA HIS A 236 13.80 -5.80 -5.24
C HIS A 236 13.04 -6.94 -5.91
N HIS A 237 12.01 -7.48 -5.25
CA HIS A 237 11.23 -8.58 -5.81
C HIS A 237 10.41 -8.14 -7.04
N ASN A 238 9.81 -6.96 -7.00
CA ASN A 238 9.08 -6.41 -8.15
C ASN A 238 10.01 -6.09 -9.31
N MET A 239 11.18 -5.52 -9.02
CA MET A 239 12.19 -5.23 -10.04
C MET A 239 12.69 -6.52 -10.69
N HIS A 240 12.93 -7.58 -9.90
CA HIS A 240 13.34 -8.88 -10.42
C HIS A 240 12.32 -9.48 -11.40
N GLU A 241 11.04 -9.49 -11.04
CA GLU A 241 10.00 -10.00 -11.95
C GLU A 241 9.80 -9.08 -13.17
N ALA A 242 9.92 -7.75 -13.00
CA ALA A 242 9.88 -6.81 -14.12
C ALA A 242 11.05 -7.05 -15.10
N LEU A 243 12.26 -7.32 -14.61
CA LEU A 243 13.42 -7.62 -15.45
C LEU A 243 13.21 -8.92 -16.25
N LYS A 244 12.61 -9.96 -15.64
CA LYS A 244 12.24 -11.18 -16.37
C LYS A 244 11.24 -10.91 -17.48
N VAL A 245 10.22 -10.07 -17.24
CA VAL A 245 9.26 -9.67 -18.27
C VAL A 245 9.97 -8.88 -19.38
N ALA A 246 10.94 -8.04 -19.06
CA ALA A 246 11.72 -7.30 -20.06
C ALA A 246 12.74 -8.16 -20.83
N GLY A 247 12.97 -9.40 -20.40
CA GLY A 247 14.03 -10.27 -20.94
C GLY A 247 15.44 -9.78 -20.59
N LEU A 248 15.59 -9.09 -19.46
CA LEU A 248 16.85 -8.54 -18.97
C LEU A 248 17.37 -9.34 -17.78
N ASN A 249 18.68 -9.56 -17.74
CA ASN A 249 19.35 -10.22 -16.61
C ASN A 249 19.80 -9.24 -15.52
N ASP A 250 20.04 -7.99 -15.91
CA ASP A 250 20.53 -6.93 -15.04
C ASP A 250 19.67 -5.68 -15.17
N ALA A 251 19.54 -4.94 -14.07
CA ALA A 251 18.91 -3.63 -14.07
C ALA A 251 19.66 -2.66 -14.99
N CYS A 252 18.93 -1.73 -15.60
CA CYS A 252 19.46 -0.60 -16.39
C CYS A 252 19.83 0.59 -15.49
N ASN A 253 20.46 1.63 -16.04
CA ASN A 253 20.68 2.87 -15.30
C ASN A 253 19.39 3.72 -15.30
N PRO A 254 18.90 4.16 -14.13
CA PRO A 254 17.77 5.08 -14.07
C PRO A 254 18.23 6.49 -14.46
N ARG A 255 17.31 7.32 -14.98
CA ARG A 255 17.60 8.72 -15.24
C ARG A 255 17.71 9.50 -13.93
N ASN A 256 18.20 10.73 -14.04
CA ASN A 256 18.27 11.65 -12.92
C ASN A 256 16.88 11.86 -12.32
N SER A 257 16.74 11.53 -11.05
CA SER A 257 15.52 11.73 -10.27
C SER A 257 15.71 12.85 -9.25
N ALA A 258 14.61 13.38 -8.73
CA ALA A 258 14.59 14.42 -7.71
C ALA A 258 13.32 14.30 -6.87
N TYR A 259 13.34 14.86 -5.67
CA TYR A 259 12.17 14.94 -4.80
C TYR A 259 12.18 16.22 -3.96
N ASN A 260 11.02 16.60 -3.42
CA ASN A 260 10.88 17.72 -2.50
C ASN A 260 11.27 17.30 -1.08
N LYS A 261 12.51 17.61 -0.67
CA LYS A 261 12.98 17.28 0.69
C LYS A 261 12.23 18.04 1.79
N ALA A 262 11.64 19.18 1.45
CA ALA A 262 10.90 20.03 2.40
C ALA A 262 9.42 19.59 2.54
N TYR A 263 9.06 18.41 2.03
CA TYR A 263 7.76 17.83 2.31
C TYR A 263 7.59 17.63 3.82
N ILE A 264 6.43 18.05 4.34
CA ILE A 264 6.18 18.15 5.79
C ILE A 264 6.28 16.81 6.53
N TRP A 265 6.02 15.70 5.83
CA TRP A 265 6.10 14.36 6.41
C TRP A 265 6.66 13.32 5.41
N PRO A 266 7.98 13.30 5.17
CA PRO A 266 8.61 12.53 4.11
C PRO A 266 8.21 11.05 4.08
N GLU A 267 8.14 10.40 5.24
CA GLU A 267 7.80 8.98 5.35
C GLU A 267 6.38 8.69 4.85
N PHE A 268 5.41 9.52 5.22
CA PHE A 268 4.04 9.38 4.73
C PHE A 268 3.94 9.68 3.24
N GLY A 269 4.63 10.72 2.78
CA GLY A 269 4.70 11.06 1.36
C GLY A 269 5.24 9.91 0.52
N ALA A 270 6.33 9.28 0.96
CA ALA A 270 6.96 8.16 0.27
C ALA A 270 6.09 6.91 0.28
N ALA A 271 5.40 6.64 1.39
CA ALA A 271 4.45 5.53 1.48
C ALA A 271 3.28 5.71 0.51
N VAL A 272 2.68 6.90 0.46
CA VAL A 272 1.59 7.22 -0.46
C VAL A 272 2.05 7.15 -1.91
N GLU A 273 3.22 7.72 -2.24
CA GLU A 273 3.79 7.66 -3.58
C GLU A 273 4.00 6.20 -4.01
N THR A 274 4.57 5.38 -3.13
CA THR A 274 4.79 3.96 -3.37
C THR A 274 3.48 3.21 -3.68
N ILE A 275 2.44 3.44 -2.89
CA ILE A 275 1.13 2.80 -3.13
C ILE A 275 0.60 3.21 -4.50
N LYS A 276 0.66 4.50 -4.85
CA LYS A 276 0.17 4.99 -6.15
C LYS A 276 0.93 4.39 -7.32
N VAL A 277 2.26 4.34 -7.25
CA VAL A 277 3.10 3.72 -8.29
C VAL A 277 2.75 2.24 -8.44
N LEU A 278 2.60 1.50 -7.34
CA LEU A 278 2.21 0.09 -7.39
C LEU A 278 0.79 -0.11 -7.93
N THR A 279 -0.16 0.80 -7.64
CA THR A 279 -1.50 0.80 -8.27
C THR A 279 -1.40 0.94 -9.79
N ILE A 280 -0.52 1.82 -10.28
CA ILE A 280 -0.29 2.00 -11.72
C ILE A 280 0.36 0.75 -12.32
N ILE A 281 1.36 0.17 -11.66
CA ILE A 281 2.06 -1.03 -12.13
C ILE A 281 1.10 -2.22 -12.20
N GLU A 282 0.28 -2.45 -11.17
CA GLU A 282 -0.76 -3.51 -11.18
C GLU A 282 -1.69 -3.33 -12.38
N HIS A 283 -2.24 -2.12 -12.58
CA HIS A 283 -3.11 -1.83 -13.71
C HIS A 283 -2.42 -2.05 -15.06
N LYS A 284 -1.18 -1.57 -15.22
CA LYS A 284 -0.42 -1.74 -16.47
C LYS A 284 -0.21 -3.23 -16.77
N TYR A 285 0.22 -4.03 -15.80
CA TYR A 285 0.34 -5.47 -16.01
C TYR A 285 -0.99 -6.13 -16.35
N GLU A 286 -2.08 -5.77 -15.67
CA GLU A 286 -3.40 -6.32 -15.96
C GLU A 286 -3.83 -6.05 -17.42
N GLN A 287 -3.62 -4.82 -17.91
CA GLN A 287 -3.94 -4.46 -19.28
C GLN A 287 -3.01 -5.13 -20.30
N LEU A 288 -1.71 -5.19 -20.02
CA LEU A 288 -0.75 -5.89 -20.89
C LEU A 288 -1.09 -7.38 -21.01
N ILE A 289 -1.57 -8.01 -19.94
CA ILE A 289 -2.06 -9.40 -19.99
C ILE A 289 -3.25 -9.50 -20.93
N LYS A 290 -4.25 -8.60 -20.80
CA LYS A 290 -5.44 -8.60 -21.66
C LYS A 290 -5.13 -8.35 -23.14
N GLN A 291 -4.07 -7.61 -23.45
CA GLN A 291 -3.64 -7.34 -24.82
C GLN A 291 -2.88 -8.51 -25.46
N ASN A 292 -2.31 -9.41 -24.65
CA ASN A 292 -1.45 -10.51 -25.09
C ASN A 292 -2.07 -11.91 -24.82
N LEU A 293 -3.33 -11.97 -24.40
CA LEU A 293 -4.18 -13.16 -24.32
C LEU A 293 -5.21 -13.14 -25.45
#